data_AF-A0AAF0RK77-F1
#
_entry.id   AF-A0AAF0RK77-F1
#
_cell.length_a   1.000
_cell.length_b   1.000
_cell.length_c   1.000
_cell.angle_alpha   90.00
_cell.angle_beta   90.00
_cell.angle_gamma   90.00
#
_symmetry.space_group_name_H-M   'P 1'
#
loop_
_entity.id
_entity.type
_entity.pdbx_description
1 polymer ?
#
loop_
_entity_poly.entity_id
_entity_poly.type
_entity_poly.pdbx_seq_one_letter_code
_entity_poly.pdbx_strand_id
1 'polypeptide(L)'
;MTDLLPGQPAANMTLCPDCRDCFADCVRCGGVGWLPPQIRVLITGSREFTDRSIIAKALSQVRREHRGSVLHVVAGAAKGADSLAAAVVRDADPSKAVLEEHPVTDAMWRPDGPNGPVNKRAGIERNQRMVDLGADVCLAFLRAGAGNRGTKHCIGAAKRAGIEVREFEQGPF
;
A
#
# COMPACT_ATOMS: atom_id res chain seq x y z
N MET A 1 -15.23 34.70 -27.41
CA MET A 1 -16.01 33.45 -27.48
C MET A 1 -15.07 32.37 -27.96
N THR A 2 -14.24 31.86 -27.05
CA THR A 2 -14.36 30.56 -26.34
C THR A 2 -13.91 29.37 -27.18
N ASP A 3 -12.91 28.69 -26.64
CA ASP A 3 -12.53 27.28 -26.76
C ASP A 3 -11.76 26.76 -27.99
N LEU A 4 -10.47 26.51 -27.73
CA LEU A 4 -9.72 25.39 -28.31
C LEU A 4 -9.27 24.44 -27.18
N LEU A 5 -10.06 23.38 -27.04
CA LEU A 5 -9.76 21.95 -26.75
C LEU A 5 -8.91 21.50 -25.52
N PRO A 6 -9.36 20.45 -24.79
CA PRO A 6 -8.57 19.79 -23.76
C PRO A 6 -7.61 18.76 -24.39
N GLY A 7 -6.33 18.87 -24.06
CA GLY A 7 -5.29 17.96 -24.57
C GLY A 7 -3.88 18.50 -24.39
N GLN A 8 -3.45 18.74 -23.15
CA GLN A 8 -2.02 18.89 -22.86
C GLN A 8 -1.55 17.72 -21.97
N PRO A 9 -0.50 16.99 -22.36
CA PRO A 9 0.07 15.93 -21.54
C PRO A 9 0.65 16.53 -20.26
N ALA A 10 0.64 15.72 -19.19
CA ALA A 10 1.15 16.05 -17.87
C ALA A 10 2.44 16.85 -17.97
N ALA A 11 2.35 18.14 -17.62
CA ALA A 11 3.50 19.01 -17.57
C ALA A 11 4.50 18.36 -16.61
N ASN A 12 5.63 17.97 -17.19
CA ASN A 12 6.82 17.51 -16.53
C ASN A 12 7.21 18.57 -15.50
N MET A 13 6.71 18.39 -14.27
CA MET A 13 6.88 19.33 -13.18
C MET A 13 8.34 19.21 -12.74
N THR A 14 9.22 19.92 -13.45
CA THR A 14 10.59 20.16 -13.02
C THR A 14 10.53 21.02 -11.75
N LEU A 15 10.23 20.36 -10.63
CA LEU A 15 10.26 20.97 -9.31
C LEU A 15 11.69 21.47 -9.07
N CYS A 16 11.76 22.73 -8.64
CA CYS A 16 12.98 23.49 -8.38
C CYS A 16 14.00 22.63 -7.60
N PRO A 17 15.25 22.47 -8.08
CA PRO A 17 16.18 21.47 -7.54
C PRO A 17 16.46 21.59 -6.03
N ASP A 18 16.34 22.79 -5.47
CA ASP A 18 16.80 23.11 -4.11
C ASP A 18 15.70 23.80 -3.26
N CYS A 19 14.58 23.11 -3.06
CA CYS A 19 13.45 23.64 -2.27
C CYS A 19 13.62 23.47 -0.74
N ARG A 20 14.84 23.19 -0.23
CA ARG A 20 15.09 23.04 1.22
C ARG A 20 15.02 24.34 2.01
N ASP A 21 15.24 25.48 1.34
CA ASP A 21 15.28 26.81 1.95
C ASP A 21 14.15 27.74 1.50
N CYS A 22 13.11 27.21 0.85
CA CYS A 22 11.96 28.02 0.40
C CYS A 22 11.06 28.38 1.60
N PHE A 23 11.28 29.58 2.14
CA PHE A 23 10.32 30.26 3.00
C PHE A 23 8.94 30.36 2.31
N ALA A 24 7.88 30.46 3.12
CA ALA A 24 6.47 30.34 2.75
C ALA A 24 5.97 31.23 1.59
N ASP A 25 6.78 32.19 1.12
CA ASP A 25 6.41 33.17 0.09
C ASP A 25 7.06 32.93 -1.28
N CYS A 26 7.54 31.71 -1.57
CA CYS A 26 8.15 31.41 -2.86
C CYS A 26 7.16 31.59 -4.02
N VAL A 27 7.32 32.68 -4.79
CA VAL A 27 6.50 33.07 -5.96
C VAL A 27 6.51 32.02 -7.08
N ARG A 28 7.51 31.12 -7.10
CA ARG A 28 7.62 30.03 -8.09
C ARG A 28 6.71 28.84 -7.79
N CYS A 29 6.52 28.47 -6.53
CA CYS A 29 5.63 27.38 -6.13
C CYS A 29 4.34 27.87 -5.44
N GLY A 30 4.20 29.17 -5.18
CA GLY A 30 3.05 29.74 -4.48
C GLY A 30 3.00 29.35 -2.99
N GLY A 31 4.14 29.05 -2.37
CA GLY A 31 4.20 28.69 -0.94
C GLY A 31 3.73 27.28 -0.58
N VAL A 32 3.43 26.42 -1.56
CA VAL A 32 2.92 25.05 -1.31
C VAL A 32 3.95 24.08 -0.71
N GLY A 33 5.24 24.45 -0.73
CA GLY A 33 6.34 23.59 -0.31
C GLY A 33 6.60 22.42 -1.28
N TRP A 34 7.75 21.75 -1.12
CA TRP A 34 8.03 20.51 -1.85
C TRP A 34 7.33 19.35 -1.14
N LEU A 35 6.28 18.80 -1.74
CA LEU A 35 5.76 17.49 -1.34
C LEU A 35 6.54 16.40 -2.08
N PRO A 36 7.15 15.44 -1.36
CA PRO A 36 7.83 14.33 -2.01
C PRO A 36 6.84 13.55 -2.89
N PRO A 37 7.28 13.02 -4.05
CA PRO A 37 6.47 12.05 -4.78
C PRO A 37 6.11 10.87 -3.88
N GLN A 38 5.02 10.17 -4.18
CA GLN A 38 4.58 9.02 -3.42
C GLN A 38 4.51 7.79 -4.32
N ILE A 39 4.79 6.63 -3.74
CA ILE A 39 4.57 5.32 -4.37
C ILE A 39 3.63 4.52 -3.47
N ARG A 40 2.53 4.03 -4.03
CA ARG A 40 1.53 3.26 -3.30
C ARG A 40 1.88 1.79 -3.33
N VAL A 41 2.10 1.22 -2.15
CA VAL A 41 2.50 -0.17 -1.96
C VAL A 41 1.37 -0.93 -1.29
N LEU A 42 0.75 -1.85 -2.02
CA LEU A 42 -0.21 -2.78 -1.44
C LEU A 42 0.52 -3.92 -0.74
N ILE A 43 0.17 -4.18 0.51
CA ILE A 43 0.63 -5.32 1.28
C ILE A 43 -0.52 -6.30 1.50
N THR A 44 -0.24 -7.57 1.29
CA THR A 44 -1.12 -8.66 1.68
C THR A 44 -0.30 -9.87 2.07
N GLY A 45 -0.77 -10.66 3.04
CA GLY A 45 -0.04 -11.88 3.34
C GLY A 45 -0.72 -12.83 4.31
N SER A 46 -0.03 -13.94 4.56
CA SER A 46 -0.53 -15.01 5.41
C SER A 46 -0.77 -14.53 6.84
N ARG A 47 -1.83 -15.07 7.46
CA ARG A 47 -2.11 -14.88 8.90
C ARG A 47 -1.11 -15.61 9.80
N GLU A 48 -0.36 -16.53 9.21
CA GLU A 48 0.67 -17.35 9.86
C GLU A 48 2.09 -16.85 9.53
N PHE A 49 2.22 -15.75 8.79
CA PHE A 49 3.52 -15.14 8.51
C PHE A 49 4.10 -14.52 9.78
N THR A 50 5.38 -14.76 10.06
CA THR A 50 6.07 -14.31 11.29
C THR A 50 7.39 -13.61 11.03
N ASP A 51 7.98 -13.73 9.83
CA ASP A 51 9.30 -13.17 9.54
C ASP A 51 9.22 -11.68 9.15
N ARG A 52 9.27 -10.79 10.15
CA ARG A 52 9.33 -9.34 9.95
C ARG A 52 10.48 -8.90 9.03
N SER A 53 11.58 -9.65 8.97
CA SER A 53 12.78 -9.25 8.23
C SER A 53 12.56 -9.30 6.72
N ILE A 54 11.79 -10.28 6.23
CA ILE A 54 11.42 -10.39 4.80
C ILE A 54 10.60 -9.16 4.38
N ILE A 55 9.63 -8.76 5.21
CA ILE A 55 8.80 -7.58 4.96
C ILE A 55 9.64 -6.31 4.93
N ALA A 56 10.51 -6.12 5.92
CA ALA A 56 11.38 -4.94 5.99
C ALA A 56 12.34 -4.87 4.79
N LYS A 57 12.91 -6.00 4.36
CA LYS A 57 13.76 -6.08 3.16
C LYS A 57 13.00 -5.74 1.89
N ALA A 58 11.77 -6.24 1.74
CA ALA A 58 10.92 -5.95 0.59
C ALA A 58 10.54 -4.46 0.50
N LEU A 59 10.09 -3.86 1.61
CA LEU A 59 9.79 -2.42 1.67
C LEU A 59 11.06 -1.57 1.43
N SER A 60 12.20 -1.98 1.98
CA SER A 60 13.49 -1.32 1.72
C SER A 60 13.88 -1.41 0.25
N GLN A 61 13.59 -2.51 -0.43
CA GLN A 61 13.84 -2.64 -1.86
C GLN A 61 13.00 -1.65 -2.67
N VAL A 62 11.69 -1.57 -2.43
CA VAL A 62 10.82 -0.58 -3.11
C VAL A 62 11.31 0.85 -2.83
N ARG A 63 11.72 1.15 -1.60
CA ARG A 63 12.32 2.46 -1.26
C ARG A 63 13.54 2.79 -2.11
N ARG A 64 14.43 1.82 -2.33
CA ARG A 64 15.67 2.03 -3.10
C ARG A 64 15.40 2.21 -4.59
N GLU A 65 14.36 1.57 -5.11
CA GLU A 65 13.92 1.71 -6.51
C GLU A 65 13.23 3.07 -6.73
N HIS A 66 12.50 3.56 -5.73
CA HIS A 66 11.77 4.84 -5.77
C HIS A 66 12.40 5.89 -4.85
N ARG A 67 13.69 6.17 -5.03
CA ARG A 67 14.43 7.13 -4.18
C ARG A 67 13.75 8.49 -4.17
N GLY A 68 13.69 9.12 -2.99
CA GLY A 68 13.05 10.42 -2.80
C GLY A 68 11.53 10.38 -2.68
N SER A 69 10.90 9.21 -2.87
CA SER A 69 9.46 9.04 -2.70
C SER A 69 9.08 8.58 -1.30
N VAL A 70 7.90 8.97 -0.82
CA VAL A 70 7.22 8.42 0.36
C VAL A 70 6.55 7.10 -0.02
N LEU A 71 6.65 6.07 0.82
CA LEU A 71 5.89 4.83 0.63
C LEU A 71 4.52 5.04 1.28
N HIS A 72 3.48 5.02 0.48
CA HIS A 72 2.10 4.99 0.93
C HIS A 72 1.63 3.55 1.02
N VAL A 73 1.74 2.95 2.20
CA VAL A 73 1.52 1.51 2.39
C VAL A 73 0.05 1.23 2.69
N VAL A 74 -0.61 0.47 1.81
CA VAL A 74 -1.99 0.01 1.98
C VAL A 74 -1.96 -1.43 2.50
N ALA A 75 -2.61 -1.71 3.63
CA ALA A 75 -2.76 -3.05 4.18
C ALA A 75 -4.16 -3.22 4.75
N GLY A 76 -4.63 -4.43 5.06
CA GLY A 76 -5.97 -4.57 5.66
C GLY A 76 -5.98 -5.12 7.07
N ALA A 77 -4.95 -4.78 7.85
CA ALA A 77 -4.91 -4.94 9.30
C ALA A 77 -5.23 -6.37 9.80
N ALA A 78 -4.96 -7.39 8.98
CA ALA A 78 -5.08 -8.77 9.41
C ALA A 78 -3.89 -9.16 10.32
N LYS A 79 -4.09 -10.16 11.19
CA LYS A 79 -2.96 -10.81 11.88
C LYS A 79 -1.96 -11.35 10.86
N GLY A 80 -0.68 -11.42 11.24
CA GLY A 80 0.40 -11.99 10.44
C GLY A 80 1.07 -10.91 9.61
N ALA A 81 1.22 -11.13 8.31
CA ALA A 81 1.97 -10.22 7.42
C ALA A 81 1.48 -8.76 7.47
N ASP A 82 0.17 -8.51 7.40
CA ASP A 82 -0.38 -7.14 7.44
C ASP A 82 0.00 -6.44 8.76
N SER A 83 -0.13 -7.12 9.92
CA SER A 83 0.27 -6.58 11.23
C SER A 83 1.78 -6.31 11.33
N LEU A 84 2.61 -7.19 10.78
CA LEU A 84 4.06 -7.03 10.76
C LEU A 84 4.49 -5.87 9.85
N ALA A 85 3.86 -5.71 8.69
CA ALA A 85 4.09 -4.57 7.80
C ALA A 85 3.67 -3.26 8.47
N ALA A 86 2.52 -3.25 9.15
CA ALA A 86 2.07 -2.10 9.92
C ALA A 86 3.09 -1.71 11.00
N ALA A 87 3.66 -2.68 11.72
CA ALA A 87 4.74 -2.43 12.68
C ALA A 87 5.99 -1.85 12.00
N VAL A 88 6.44 -2.42 10.88
CA VAL A 88 7.60 -1.90 10.12
C VAL A 88 7.38 -0.46 9.68
N VAL A 89 6.18 -0.11 9.22
CA VAL A 89 5.85 1.26 8.79
C VAL A 89 5.75 2.21 9.96
N ARG A 90 5.12 1.81 11.08
CA ARG A 90 5.02 2.63 12.29
C ARG A 90 6.38 2.87 12.96
N ASP A 91 7.31 1.94 12.84
CA ASP A 91 8.70 2.09 13.33
C ASP A 91 9.55 2.99 12.39
N ALA A 92 9.05 3.33 11.20
CA ALA A 92 9.76 4.17 10.25
C ALA A 92 9.46 5.65 10.48
N ASP A 93 10.37 6.51 9.98
CA ASP A 93 10.15 7.95 9.90
C ASP A 93 8.88 8.26 9.06
N PRO A 94 7.90 9.01 9.59
CA PRO A 94 6.68 9.38 8.86
C PRO A 94 6.93 10.15 7.56
N SER A 95 8.06 10.87 7.45
CA SER A 95 8.50 11.52 6.20
C SER A 95 8.94 10.52 5.14
N LYS A 96 9.08 9.24 5.49
CA LYS A 96 9.43 8.15 4.60
C LYS A 96 8.22 7.25 4.37
N ALA A 97 7.52 6.80 5.38
CA ALA A 97 6.43 5.83 5.19
C ALA A 97 5.16 6.24 5.93
N VAL A 98 4.02 6.06 5.28
CA VAL A 98 2.70 6.25 5.87
C VAL A 98 1.88 4.97 5.68
N LEU A 99 1.01 4.68 6.63
CA LEU A 99 0.19 3.47 6.64
C LEU A 99 -1.29 3.83 6.46
N GLU A 100 -1.96 3.13 5.55
CA GLU A 100 -3.40 3.17 5.35
C GLU A 100 -3.98 1.76 5.58
N GLU A 101 -4.74 1.60 6.67
CA GLU A 101 -5.30 0.31 7.08
C GLU A 101 -6.76 0.15 6.66
N HIS A 102 -7.10 -1.01 6.10
CA HIS A 102 -8.45 -1.41 5.68
C HIS A 102 -8.92 -2.65 6.45
N PRO A 103 -9.24 -2.54 7.75
CA PRO A 103 -9.69 -3.67 8.55
C PRO A 103 -11.05 -4.21 8.09
N VAL A 104 -11.26 -5.52 8.27
CA VAL A 104 -12.61 -6.09 8.28
C VAL A 104 -13.12 -6.00 9.71
N THR A 105 -14.15 -5.18 9.94
CA THR A 105 -14.75 -5.00 11.27
C THR A 105 -15.63 -6.19 11.65
N ASP A 106 -15.95 -6.33 12.94
CA ASP A 106 -16.86 -7.38 13.41
C ASP A 106 -18.25 -7.27 12.79
N ALA A 107 -18.75 -6.05 12.57
CA ALA A 107 -20.01 -5.82 11.88
C ALA A 107 -19.98 -6.28 10.40
N MET A 108 -18.84 -6.18 9.73
CA MET A 108 -18.68 -6.72 8.37
C MET A 108 -18.53 -8.24 8.38
N TRP A 109 -17.84 -8.80 9.37
CA TRP A 109 -17.59 -10.23 9.49
C TRP A 109 -18.81 -11.02 9.97
N ARG A 110 -19.63 -10.43 10.84
CA ARG A 110 -20.86 -11.00 11.39
C ARG A 110 -21.96 -9.92 11.42
N PRO A 111 -22.62 -9.66 10.28
CA PRO A 111 -23.64 -8.61 10.19
C PRO A 111 -24.83 -8.85 11.12
N ASP A 112 -25.16 -10.11 11.39
CA ASP A 112 -26.28 -10.49 12.27
C ASP A 112 -25.87 -10.60 13.77
N GLY A 113 -24.71 -10.05 14.14
CA GLY A 113 -24.20 -10.03 15.50
C GLY A 113 -23.30 -11.22 15.88
N PRO A 114 -22.80 -11.27 17.13
CA PRO A 114 -21.72 -12.18 17.54
C PRO A 114 -21.98 -13.68 17.30
N ASN A 115 -23.25 -14.08 17.39
CA ASN A 115 -23.70 -15.46 17.20
C ASN A 115 -24.24 -15.74 15.77
N GLY A 116 -24.27 -14.73 14.91
CA GLY A 116 -24.72 -14.83 13.52
C GLY A 116 -23.69 -15.52 12.61
N PRO A 117 -24.09 -15.95 11.40
CA PRO A 117 -23.19 -16.57 10.44
C PRO A 117 -22.06 -15.62 10.01
N VAL A 118 -20.92 -16.18 9.65
CA VAL A 118 -19.77 -15.38 9.15
C VAL A 118 -19.96 -15.00 7.69
N ASN A 119 -19.78 -13.72 7.39
CA ASN A 119 -19.70 -13.21 6.03
C ASN A 119 -18.26 -13.36 5.49
N LYS A 120 -17.98 -14.52 4.88
CA LYS A 120 -16.66 -14.80 4.27
C LYS A 120 -16.30 -13.83 3.14
N ARG A 121 -17.30 -13.18 2.51
CA ARG A 121 -17.07 -12.23 1.42
C ARG A 121 -16.46 -10.92 1.90
N ALA A 122 -16.64 -10.54 3.16
CA ALA A 122 -16.10 -9.29 3.69
C ALA A 122 -14.57 -9.15 3.47
N GLY A 123 -13.83 -10.26 3.62
CA GLY A 123 -12.39 -10.27 3.33
C GLY A 123 -12.06 -10.15 1.85
N ILE A 124 -12.86 -10.77 0.98
CA ILE A 124 -12.72 -10.70 -0.49
C ILE A 124 -13.01 -9.29 -0.99
N GLU A 125 -14.10 -8.69 -0.52
CA GLU A 125 -14.54 -7.33 -0.87
C GLU A 125 -13.54 -6.29 -0.36
N ARG A 126 -12.99 -6.47 0.85
CA ARG A 126 -11.88 -5.66 1.36
C ARG A 126 -10.64 -5.76 0.45
N ASN A 127 -10.26 -6.98 0.04
CA ASN A 127 -9.11 -7.16 -0.85
C ASN A 127 -9.30 -6.43 -2.18
N GLN A 128 -10.50 -6.51 -2.76
CA GLN A 128 -10.82 -5.79 -3.99
C GLN A 128 -10.75 -4.27 -3.78
N ARG A 129 -11.34 -3.75 -2.69
CA ARG A 129 -11.24 -2.31 -2.35
C ARG A 129 -9.80 -1.83 -2.28
N MET A 130 -8.91 -2.56 -1.60
CA MET A 130 -7.50 -2.18 -1.51
C MET A 130 -6.80 -2.17 -2.87
N VAL A 131 -7.16 -3.10 -3.77
CA VAL A 131 -6.64 -3.15 -5.15
C VAL A 131 -7.16 -1.97 -5.97
N ASP A 132 -8.44 -1.63 -5.82
CA ASP A 132 -9.11 -0.54 -6.53
C ASP A 132 -8.55 0.85 -6.18
N LEU A 133 -7.81 0.98 -5.07
CA LEU A 133 -7.06 2.20 -4.73
C LEU A 133 -5.89 2.49 -5.69
N GLY A 134 -5.56 1.58 -6.59
CA GLY A 134 -4.50 1.76 -7.60
C GLY A 134 -3.12 1.80 -6.96
N ALA A 135 -2.65 0.65 -6.46
CA ALA A 135 -1.28 0.51 -6.01
C ALA A 135 -0.32 0.36 -7.21
N ASP A 136 0.87 0.90 -7.08
CA ASP A 136 1.93 0.77 -8.09
C ASP A 136 2.57 -0.62 -8.03
N VAL A 137 2.71 -1.16 -6.81
CA VAL A 137 3.26 -2.49 -6.56
C VAL A 137 2.52 -3.18 -5.41
N CYS A 138 2.29 -4.48 -5.54
CA CYS A 138 1.74 -5.35 -4.52
C CYS A 138 2.82 -6.30 -4.00
N LEU A 139 3.17 -6.20 -2.72
CA LEU A 139 4.07 -7.14 -2.04
C LEU A 139 3.21 -8.19 -1.32
N ALA A 140 3.30 -9.44 -1.76
CA ALA A 140 2.51 -10.54 -1.26
C ALA A 140 3.38 -11.53 -0.45
N PHE A 141 3.06 -11.71 0.84
CA PHE A 141 3.83 -12.55 1.75
C PHE A 141 3.12 -13.88 2.03
N LEU A 142 3.71 -14.97 1.57
CA LEU A 142 3.19 -16.34 1.67
C LEU A 142 3.97 -17.10 2.75
N ARG A 143 3.29 -17.94 3.52
CA ARG A 143 3.95 -18.90 4.42
C ARG A 143 3.85 -20.29 3.80
N ALA A 144 4.98 -20.94 3.56
CA ALA A 144 5.01 -22.29 3.02
C ALA A 144 4.20 -23.24 3.93
N GLY A 145 3.37 -24.08 3.33
CA GLY A 145 2.48 -25.01 4.05
C GLY A 145 1.21 -24.38 4.66
N ALA A 146 1.10 -23.05 4.72
CA ALA A 146 -0.11 -22.38 5.21
C ALA A 146 -1.22 -22.30 4.15
N GLY A 147 -2.46 -22.08 4.60
CA GLY A 147 -3.61 -22.03 3.69
C GLY A 147 -3.56 -20.91 2.65
N ASN A 148 -3.01 -19.74 3.00
CA ASN A 148 -2.77 -18.57 2.12
C ASN A 148 -3.97 -18.12 1.24
N ARG A 149 -5.21 -18.56 1.52
CA ARG A 149 -6.37 -18.38 0.63
C ARG A 149 -6.70 -16.91 0.37
N GLY A 150 -6.74 -16.11 1.43
CA GLY A 150 -7.00 -14.67 1.34
C GLY A 150 -5.91 -13.93 0.56
N THR A 151 -4.65 -14.28 0.81
CA THR A 151 -3.48 -13.74 0.10
C THR A 151 -3.55 -14.06 -1.39
N LYS A 152 -3.78 -15.34 -1.75
CA LYS A 152 -3.91 -15.80 -3.15
C LYS A 152 -5.05 -15.09 -3.88
N HIS A 153 -6.18 -14.86 -3.21
CA HIS A 153 -7.26 -14.07 -3.77
C HIS A 153 -6.81 -12.63 -4.09
N CYS A 154 -6.14 -11.97 -3.15
CA CYS A 154 -5.63 -10.60 -3.32
C CYS A 154 -4.59 -10.52 -4.45
N ILE A 155 -3.64 -11.46 -4.51
CA ILE A 155 -2.67 -11.60 -5.61
C ILE A 155 -3.40 -11.67 -6.96
N GLY A 156 -4.41 -12.53 -7.07
CA GLY A 156 -5.19 -12.66 -8.30
C GLY A 156 -5.91 -11.37 -8.69
N ALA A 157 -6.48 -10.65 -7.71
CA ALA A 157 -7.11 -9.35 -7.95
C ALA A 157 -6.10 -8.29 -8.43
N ALA A 158 -4.96 -8.17 -7.77
CA ALA A 158 -3.90 -7.25 -8.15
C ALA A 158 -3.37 -7.52 -9.58
N LYS A 159 -3.11 -8.80 -9.90
CA LYS A 159 -2.69 -9.20 -11.27
C LYS A 159 -3.73 -8.83 -12.33
N ARG A 160 -5.03 -9.04 -12.06
CA ARG A 160 -6.11 -8.64 -12.99
C ARG A 160 -6.22 -7.13 -13.17
N ALA A 161 -5.86 -6.35 -12.14
CA ALA A 161 -5.82 -4.89 -12.20
C ALA A 161 -4.54 -4.35 -12.86
N GLY A 162 -3.61 -5.21 -13.30
CA GLY A 162 -2.36 -4.79 -13.92
C GLY A 162 -1.29 -4.28 -12.94
N ILE A 163 -1.48 -4.51 -11.64
CA ILE A 163 -0.52 -4.11 -10.60
C ILE A 163 0.66 -5.08 -10.61
N GLU A 164 1.89 -4.56 -10.53
CA GLU A 164 3.09 -5.39 -10.39
C GLU A 164 3.01 -6.19 -9.07
N VAL A 165 3.04 -7.53 -9.13
CA VAL A 165 2.99 -8.37 -7.93
C VAL A 165 4.36 -9.01 -7.68
N ARG A 166 4.88 -8.81 -6.48
CA ARG A 166 6.10 -9.46 -5.97
C ARG A 166 5.75 -10.41 -4.83
N GLU A 167 5.99 -11.69 -5.03
CA GLU A 167 5.66 -12.74 -4.07
C GLU A 167 6.91 -13.12 -3.25
N PHE A 168 6.77 -13.18 -1.93
CA PHE A 168 7.82 -13.56 -0.99
C PHE A 168 7.33 -14.73 -0.15
N GLU A 169 8.13 -15.79 -0.05
CA GLU A 169 7.77 -16.97 0.71
C GLU A 169 8.65 -17.13 1.95
N GLN A 170 8.01 -17.33 3.11
CA GLN A 170 8.67 -17.77 4.33
C GLN A 170 8.65 -19.31 4.34
N GLY A 171 9.84 -19.93 4.29
CA GLY A 171 10.02 -21.38 4.34
C GLY A 171 9.50 -22.00 5.64
N PRO A 172 9.32 -23.33 5.72
CA PRO A 172 8.62 -23.97 6.85
C PRO A 172 9.38 -23.89 8.18
N PHE A 173 10.70 -23.73 8.19
CA PHE A 173 11.53 -23.54 9.38
C PHE A 173 12.77 -22.74 9.02
#